data_AF-A0A840UN51-F1
#
_entry.id   AF-A0A840UN51-F1
#
_cell.length_a   1.000
_cell.length_b   1.000
_cell.length_c   1.000
_cell.angle_alpha   90.00
_cell.angle_beta   90.00
_cell.angle_gamma   90.00
#
_symmetry.space_group_name_H-M   'P 1'
#
loop_
_entity.id
_entity.type
_entity.pdbx_description
1 polymer ?
#
loop_
_entity_poly.entity_id
_entity_poly.type
_entity_poly.pdbx_seq_one_letter_code
_entity_poly.pdbx_strand_id
1 'polypeptide(L)' 'MKDELEELIDVAHDLFGDYSIYEVMDLEDRASAIERMVEVYGGSVDLGKMERYFSILDQIREWREPAAMQR' A
#
# COMPACT_ATOMS: atom_id res chain seq x y z
N MET A 1 -7.63 17.72 -2.29
CA MET A 1 -8.24 16.43 -2.72
C MET A 1 -7.29 15.61 -3.58
N LYS A 2 -6.53 16.22 -4.50
CA LYS A 2 -5.35 15.59 -5.11
C LYS A 2 -4.18 15.49 -4.13
N ASP A 3 -4.03 16.52 -3.30
CA ASP A 3 -2.93 16.67 -2.34
C ASP A 3 -2.86 15.52 -1.32
N GLU A 4 -4.02 15.01 -0.86
CA GLU A 4 -4.08 13.92 0.14
C GLU A 4 -3.66 12.56 -0.45
N LEU A 5 -4.00 12.27 -1.71
CA LEU A 5 -3.54 11.06 -2.37
C LEU A 5 -2.02 11.13 -2.63
N GLU A 6 -1.52 12.29 -3.07
CA GLU A 6 -0.09 12.52 -3.28
C GLU A 6 0.68 12.35 -1.96
N GLU A 7 0.18 12.91 -0.85
CA GLU A 7 0.76 12.71 0.49
C GLU A 7 0.79 11.23 0.91
N LEU A 8 -0.28 10.48 0.68
CA LEU A 8 -0.33 9.04 1.00
C LEU A 8 0.70 8.24 0.17
N ILE A 9 0.81 8.55 -1.12
CA ILE A 9 1.79 7.91 -2.01
C ILE A 9 3.22 8.24 -1.55
N ASP A 10 3.50 9.49 -1.23
CA ASP A 10 4.82 9.92 -0.73
C ASP A 10 5.20 9.20 0.57
N VAL A 11 4.27 9.07 1.52
CA VAL A 11 4.54 8.32 2.77
C VAL A 11 4.77 6.83 2.49
N ALA A 12 4.08 6.24 1.50
CA ALA A 12 4.33 4.86 1.11
C ALA A 12 5.73 4.68 0.50
N HIS A 13 6.17 5.64 -0.31
CA HIS A 13 7.52 5.68 -0.88
C HIS A 13 8.60 5.85 0.20
N ASP A 14 8.38 6.68 1.21
CA ASP A 14 9.30 6.80 2.35
C ASP A 14 9.49 5.47 3.10
N LEU A 15 8.46 4.61 3.09
CA LEU A 15 8.55 3.28 3.67
C LEU A 15 9.31 2.35 2.72
N PHE A 16 8.78 2.02 1.54
CA PHE A 16 9.34 0.93 0.73
C PHE A 16 9.93 1.38 -0.61
N GLY A 17 9.86 2.66 -0.95
CA GLY A 17 10.42 3.25 -2.17
C GLY A 17 9.40 3.44 -3.27
N ASP A 18 9.80 4.22 -4.29
CA ASP A 18 8.93 4.84 -5.31
C ASP A 18 8.06 3.89 -6.15
N TYR A 19 8.36 2.59 -6.17
CA TYR A 19 7.61 1.62 -6.97
C TYR A 19 6.80 0.63 -6.15
N SER A 20 6.98 0.62 -4.83
CA SER A 20 6.43 -0.43 -3.96
C SER A 20 4.90 -0.44 -4.00
N ILE A 21 4.28 0.75 -4.00
CA ILE A 21 2.83 0.90 -3.87
C ILE A 21 2.13 0.36 -5.12
N TYR A 22 2.70 0.63 -6.31
CA TYR A 22 2.12 0.19 -7.58
C TYR A 22 2.21 -1.33 -7.78
N GLU A 23 3.21 -1.99 -7.19
CA GLU A 23 3.38 -3.46 -7.24
C GLU A 23 2.28 -4.21 -6.47
N VAL A 24 1.64 -3.56 -5.50
CA VAL A 24 0.67 -4.20 -4.60
C VAL A 24 -0.71 -3.56 -4.59
N MET A 25 -0.88 -2.36 -5.14
CA MET A 25 -2.15 -1.62 -5.13
C MET A 25 -3.31 -2.40 -5.71
N ASP A 26 -3.08 -3.12 -6.81
CA ASP A 26 -4.11 -3.90 -7.50
C ASP A 26 -4.29 -5.34 -6.93
N LEU A 27 -3.54 -5.72 -5.90
CA LEU A 27 -3.70 -7.04 -5.26
C LEU A 27 -4.85 -7.02 -4.25
N GLU A 28 -5.97 -7.66 -4.57
CA GLU A 28 -7.19 -7.60 -3.75
C GLU A 28 -7.04 -8.16 -2.34
N ASP A 29 -6.12 -9.10 -2.13
CA ASP A 29 -5.90 -9.74 -0.83
C ASP A 29 -4.56 -9.34 -0.18
N ARG A 30 -4.61 -9.21 1.15
CA ARG A 30 -3.45 -8.82 1.96
C ARG A 30 -2.32 -9.86 1.92
N ALA A 31 -2.64 -11.15 1.75
CA ALA A 31 -1.63 -12.21 1.74
C ALA A 31 -0.74 -12.13 0.50
N SER A 32 -1.32 -12.00 -0.69
CA SER A 32 -0.59 -11.79 -1.94
C SER A 32 0.25 -10.53 -1.91
N ALA A 33 -0.25 -9.45 -1.28
CA ALA A 33 0.53 -8.23 -1.13
C ALA A 33 1.71 -8.42 -0.17
N ILE A 34 1.55 -9.17 0.93
CA ILE A 34 2.66 -9.52 1.83
C ILE A 34 3.69 -10.38 1.09
N GLU A 35 3.24 -11.39 0.34
CA GLU A 35 4.13 -12.26 -0.45
C GLU A 35 4.95 -11.44 -1.44
N ARG A 36 4.32 -10.55 -2.23
CA ARG A 36 5.02 -9.65 -3.15
C ARG A 36 6.01 -8.75 -2.43
N MET A 37 5.67 -8.19 -1.27
CA MET A 37 6.59 -7.36 -0.50
C MET A 37 7.81 -8.15 -0.01
N VAL A 38 7.61 -9.40 0.45
CA VAL A 38 8.71 -10.28 0.85
C VAL A 38 9.57 -10.67 -0.35
N GLU A 39 9.00 -10.89 -1.53
CA GLU A 39 9.75 -11.15 -2.76
C GLU A 39 10.63 -9.96 -3.17
N VAL A 40 10.11 -8.73 -3.09
CA VAL A 40 10.82 -7.51 -3.53
C VAL A 40 11.89 -7.09 -2.54
N TYR A 41 11.60 -7.11 -1.23
CA TYR A 41 12.47 -6.56 -0.18
C TYR A 41 13.26 -7.63 0.59
N GLY A 42 13.00 -8.90 0.33
CA GLY A 42 13.60 -10.02 1.06
C GLY A 42 12.98 -10.25 2.45
N GLY A 43 13.29 -11.38 3.08
CA GLY A 43 12.65 -11.84 4.33
C GLY A 43 12.94 -11.03 5.60
N SER A 44 13.64 -9.90 5.53
CA SER A 44 13.98 -9.05 6.69
C SER A 44 13.17 -7.74 6.69
N VAL A 45 11.88 -7.81 6.38
CA VAL A 45 11.00 -6.64 6.46
C VAL A 45 10.61 -6.38 7.91
N ASP A 46 10.78 -5.14 8.36
CA ASP A 46 10.28 -4.67 9.64
C ASP A 46 8.74 -4.73 9.68
N LEU A 47 8.18 -5.48 10.64
CA LEU A 47 6.74 -5.70 10.75
C LEU A 47 5.96 -4.42 11.00
N GLY A 48 6.47 -3.50 11.83
CA GLY A 48 5.78 -2.23 12.10
C GLY A 48 5.78 -1.31 10.88
N LYS A 49 6.87 -1.33 10.10
CA LYS A 49 6.96 -0.65 8.82
C LYS A 49 5.95 -1.22 7.81
N MET A 50 5.82 -2.55 7.76
CA MET A 50 4.86 -3.25 6.91
C MET A 50 3.41 -2.95 7.30
N GLU A 51 3.08 -2.94 8.60
CA GLU A 51 1.75 -2.58 9.10
C GLU A 51 1.36 -1.16 8.71
N ARG A 52 2.26 -0.19 8.90
CA ARG A 52 2.03 1.20 8.51
C ARG A 52 1.84 1.34 7.01
N TYR A 53 2.66 0.66 6.23
CA TYR A 53 2.55 0.64 4.78
C TYR A 53 1.21 0.11 4.30
N PHE A 54 0.73 -1.00 4.85
CA PHE A 54 -0.58 -1.53 4.51
C PHE A 54 -1.72 -0.62 4.94
N SER A 55 -1.61 0.07 6.08
CA SER A 55 -2.62 1.06 6.48
C SER A 55 -2.73 2.23 5.50
N ILE A 56 -1.62 2.63 4.87
CA ILE A 56 -1.60 3.65 3.81
C ILE A 56 -2.18 3.09 2.52
N LEU A 57 -1.83 1.85 2.16
CA LEU A 57 -2.36 1.15 0.99
C LEU A 57 -3.89 1.05 1.04
N ASP A 58 -4.44 0.71 2.21
CA ASP A 58 -5.89 0.63 2.42
C ASP A 58 -6.56 1.99 2.22
N GLN A 59 -5.98 3.09 2.75
CA GLN A 59 -6.48 4.46 2.53
C GLN A 59 -6.44 4.87 1.04
N ILE A 60 -5.37 4.51 0.32
CA ILE A 60 -5.25 4.79 -1.13
C ILE A 60 -6.35 4.05 -1.91
N ARG A 61 -6.64 2.79 -1.55
CA ARG A 61 -7.70 1.99 -2.18
C ARG A 61 -9.08 2.58 -1.92
N GLU A 62 -9.35 2.98 -0.68
CA GLU A 62 -10.60 3.66 -0.31
C GLU A 62 -10.79 4.98 -1.07
N TRP A 63 -9.72 5.76 -1.26
CA TRP A 63 -9.75 6.98 -2.06
C TRP A 63 -10.02 6.70 -3.54
N ARG A 64 -9.41 5.64 -4.12
CA ARG A 64 -9.54 5.27 -5.54
C ARG A 64 -10.93 4.73 -5.87
N GLU A 65 -11.52 3.95 -4.97
CA GLU A 65 -12.84 3.35 -5.12
C GLU A 65 -13.78 3.69 -3.95
N PRO A 66 -14.27 4.93 -3.85
CA PRO A 66 -15.20 5.30 -2.78
C PRO A 66 -16.56 4.57 -2.88
N ALA A 67 -16.78 3.75 -3.92
CA ALA A 67 -18.08 3.21 -4.32
C ALA A 67 -18.34 1.72 -3.98
N ALA A 68 -17.38 0.99 -3.39
CA ALA A 68 -17.62 -0.40 -3.00
C ALA A 68 -18.49 -0.56 -1.73
N MET A 69 -18.82 0.54 -1.02
CA MET A 69 -19.76 0.56 0.11
C MET A 69 -21.25 0.74 -0.30
N GLN A 70 -21.61 0.54 -1.57
CA GLN A 70 -23.01 0.57 -2.03
C GLN A 70 -23.38 -0.63 -2.92
N ARG A 71 -23.28 -1.86 -2.40
CA ARG A 71 -24.06 -3.00 -2.90
C ARG A 71 -24.49 -3.92 -1.77
#